data_AF-M7UCT7-F1
#
_entry.id   AF-M7UCT7-F1
#
_cell.length_a   1.000
_cell.length_b   1.000
_cell.length_c   1.000
_cell.angle_alpha   90.00
_cell.angle_beta   90.00
_cell.angle_gamma   90.00
#
_symmetry.space_group_name_H-M   'P 1'
#
loop_
_entity.id
_entity.type
_entity.pdbx_description
1 polymer ?
#
loop_
_entity_poly.entity_id
_entity_poly.type
_entity_poly.pdbx_seq_one_letter_code
_entity_poly.pdbx_strand_id
1 'polypeptide(L)'
;MINSFDQSLYNKFKGSHFTTHPPAIFTSLPQARNTLHFFWSRFRTDLNNLNNQPDSPELAQRFHNWQMETIQITHKWLFAFQAFILKYSDTFSEVDKIGVAILQLQSHSGYVNAHVSRGIKDNQMLWDPFLSIFEKMTMLGEEVISNPAFTTTVFQIDMGVIGPLYQVVGACRHPIVRRKAIALLERVPSLQEGIWNADLTARVARKVVELEEHGIKNVREAADIPDWARISDVEPEFEREARRATLTYKRNYRAEGLLVRNTFTETFEW
;
A
#
# COMPACT_ATOMS: atom_id res chain seq x y z
N MET A 1 -8.11 -7.33 -2.86
CA MET A 1 -6.80 -6.67 -3.12
C MET A 1 -6.67 -6.60 -4.63
N ILE A 2 -6.67 -5.43 -5.27
CA ILE A 2 -6.59 -5.34 -6.74
C ILE A 2 -5.35 -6.10 -7.21
N ASN A 3 -5.59 -7.25 -7.84
CA ASN A 3 -4.57 -8.23 -8.14
C ASN A 3 -3.87 -7.84 -9.44
N SER A 4 -3.06 -6.78 -9.41
CA SER A 4 -2.14 -6.45 -10.50
C SER A 4 -0.93 -7.36 -10.41
N PHE A 5 -0.90 -8.41 -11.23
CA PHE A 5 0.28 -9.23 -11.39
C PHE A 5 1.08 -8.75 -12.59
N ASP A 6 2.33 -8.38 -12.34
CA ASP A 6 3.37 -8.50 -13.35
C ASP A 6 4.47 -9.44 -12.80
N GLN A 7 4.36 -10.74 -13.14
CA GLN A 7 5.38 -11.74 -12.83
C GLN A 7 6.67 -11.54 -13.66
N SER A 8 6.69 -10.63 -14.64
CA SER A 8 7.84 -10.41 -15.50
C SER A 8 9.05 -9.86 -14.73
N LEU A 9 8.82 -8.95 -13.78
CA LEU A 9 9.87 -8.34 -12.95
C LEU A 9 10.58 -9.38 -12.07
N TYR A 10 9.82 -10.21 -11.34
CA TYR A 10 10.38 -11.29 -10.52
C TYR A 10 11.23 -12.25 -11.38
N ASN A 11 10.68 -12.69 -12.51
CA ASN A 11 11.35 -13.62 -13.41
C ASN A 11 12.60 -13.02 -14.07
N LYS A 12 12.63 -11.71 -14.32
CA LYS A 12 13.77 -10.99 -14.89
C LYS A 12 14.94 -10.89 -13.92
N PHE A 13 14.68 -10.77 -12.62
CA PHE A 13 15.72 -10.48 -11.63
C PHE A 13 16.14 -11.69 -10.76
N LYS A 14 15.38 -12.80 -10.75
CA LYS A 14 15.69 -14.00 -9.95
C LYS A 14 17.06 -14.64 -10.23
N GLY A 15 17.65 -14.39 -11.39
CA GLY A 15 18.98 -14.88 -11.80
C GLY A 15 20.10 -13.81 -11.77
N SER A 16 19.82 -12.59 -11.32
CA SER A 16 20.79 -11.50 -11.31
C SER A 16 21.54 -11.39 -9.98
N HIS A 17 22.81 -10.98 -10.01
CA HIS A 17 23.62 -10.60 -8.85
C HIS A 17 23.13 -9.31 -8.14
N PHE A 18 21.88 -8.85 -8.36
CA PHE A 18 21.23 -7.89 -7.46
C PHE A 18 20.87 -8.64 -6.17
N THR A 19 21.93 -8.89 -5.44
CA THR A 19 22.06 -9.85 -4.36
C THR A 19 21.10 -9.49 -3.23
N THR A 20 20.73 -10.54 -2.50
CA THR A 20 19.89 -10.64 -1.32
C THR A 20 20.04 -9.54 -0.24
N HIS A 21 20.97 -8.60 -0.38
CA HIS A 21 21.22 -7.48 0.52
C HIS A 21 21.47 -6.19 -0.26
N PRO A 22 20.79 -5.08 0.11
CA PRO A 22 21.08 -3.78 -0.48
C PRO A 22 22.52 -3.33 -0.15
N PRO A 23 23.14 -2.47 -0.99
CA PRO A 23 24.47 -1.93 -0.74
C PRO A 23 24.49 -1.10 0.55
N ALA A 24 25.68 -0.81 1.10
CA ALA A 24 25.79 0.08 2.27
C ALA A 24 25.30 1.51 1.98
N ILE A 25 25.46 1.97 0.74
CA ILE A 25 24.95 3.24 0.24
C ILE A 25 24.61 3.07 -1.25
N PHE A 26 23.49 3.63 -1.69
CA PHE A 26 23.17 3.67 -3.11
C PHE A 26 24.04 4.70 -3.84
N THR A 27 24.27 4.52 -5.14
CA THR A 27 25.00 5.46 -5.99
C THR A 27 24.09 6.28 -6.88
N SER A 28 22.80 5.90 -6.98
CA SER A 28 21.81 6.61 -7.80
C SER A 28 20.38 6.27 -7.38
N LEU A 29 19.43 7.16 -7.70
CA LEU A 29 18.00 6.92 -7.48
C LEU A 29 17.46 5.69 -8.23
N PRO A 30 17.81 5.46 -9.52
CA PRO A 30 17.40 4.25 -10.22
C PRO A 30 17.87 2.96 -9.53
N GLN A 31 19.08 2.96 -8.94
CA GLN A 31 19.56 1.80 -8.18
C GLN A 31 18.68 1.55 -6.95
N ALA A 32 18.42 2.60 -6.15
CA ALA A 32 17.56 2.50 -4.97
C ALA A 32 16.16 2.00 -5.31
N ARG A 33 15.54 2.57 -6.35
CA ARG A 33 14.22 2.17 -6.87
C ARG A 33 14.19 0.70 -7.27
N ASN A 34 15.10 0.29 -8.15
CA ASN A 34 15.11 -1.06 -8.70
C ASN A 34 15.30 -2.10 -7.59
N THR A 35 16.14 -1.81 -6.60
CA THR A 35 16.32 -2.69 -5.44
C THR A 35 15.06 -2.76 -4.57
N LEU A 36 14.36 -1.65 -4.33
CA LEU A 36 13.11 -1.64 -3.56
C LEU A 36 12.02 -2.48 -4.25
N HIS A 37 11.81 -2.23 -5.55
CA HIS A 37 10.79 -2.93 -6.34
C HIS A 37 11.08 -4.42 -6.45
N PHE A 38 12.36 -4.80 -6.58
CA PHE A 38 12.78 -6.20 -6.54
C PHE A 38 12.40 -6.87 -5.22
N PHE A 39 12.72 -6.23 -4.08
CA PHE A 39 12.37 -6.78 -2.77
C PHE A 39 10.87 -6.98 -2.62
N TRP A 40 10.05 -6.03 -3.05
CA TRP A 40 8.60 -6.18 -3.00
C TRP A 40 8.06 -7.28 -3.90
N SER A 41 8.61 -7.38 -5.11
CA SER A 41 8.25 -8.43 -6.06
C SER A 41 8.55 -9.82 -5.47
N ARG A 42 9.71 -9.96 -4.82
CA ARG A 42 10.08 -11.17 -4.07
C ARG A 42 9.13 -11.42 -2.90
N PHE A 43 8.96 -10.43 -2.01
CA PHE A 43 8.12 -10.57 -0.81
C PHE A 43 6.68 -10.98 -1.16
N ARG A 44 6.11 -10.37 -2.20
CA ARG A 44 4.77 -10.71 -2.68
C ARG A 44 4.71 -12.12 -3.26
N THR A 45 5.70 -12.53 -4.05
CA THR A 45 5.77 -13.90 -4.60
C THR A 45 5.86 -14.94 -3.49
N ASP A 46 6.75 -14.72 -2.52
CA ASP A 46 6.93 -15.61 -1.38
C ASP A 46 5.64 -15.71 -0.54
N LEU A 47 4.99 -14.56 -0.28
CA LEU A 47 3.71 -14.52 0.43
C LEU A 47 2.60 -15.27 -0.31
N ASN A 48 2.49 -15.11 -1.64
CA ASN A 48 1.51 -15.85 -2.43
C ASN A 48 1.77 -17.36 -2.38
N ASN A 49 3.04 -17.78 -2.44
CA ASN A 49 3.41 -19.19 -2.32
C ASN A 49 3.06 -19.77 -0.94
N LEU A 50 3.21 -18.98 0.12
CA LEU A 50 2.78 -19.37 1.47
C LEU A 50 1.26 -19.52 1.54
N ASN A 51 0.51 -18.57 0.96
CA ASN A 51 -0.96 -18.60 0.96
C ASN A 51 -1.55 -19.75 0.12
N ASN A 52 -0.80 -20.27 -0.86
CA ASN A 52 -1.22 -21.43 -1.67
C ASN A 52 -1.18 -22.76 -0.90
N GLN A 53 -0.60 -22.80 0.30
CA GLN A 53 -0.53 -23.99 1.16
C GLN A 53 -1.06 -23.67 2.58
N PRO A 54 -2.34 -23.29 2.72
CA PRO A 54 -2.89 -22.76 3.96
C PRO A 54 -2.92 -23.78 5.11
N ASP A 55 -2.94 -25.09 4.79
CA ASP A 55 -3.07 -26.18 5.77
C ASP A 55 -1.72 -26.79 6.19
N SER A 56 -0.59 -26.25 5.73
CA SER A 56 0.74 -26.76 6.12
C SER A 56 0.99 -26.50 7.61
N PRO A 57 1.36 -27.52 8.41
CA PRO A 57 1.67 -27.34 9.82
C PRO A 57 2.90 -26.43 10.05
N GLU A 58 3.77 -26.28 9.05
CA GLU A 58 4.93 -25.39 9.06
C GLU A 58 4.61 -23.96 8.63
N LEU A 59 3.37 -23.66 8.20
CA LEU A 59 3.00 -22.37 7.63
C LEU A 59 3.32 -21.20 8.57
N ALA A 60 3.01 -21.34 9.86
CA ALA A 60 3.29 -20.32 10.86
C ALA A 60 4.80 -20.02 10.97
N GLN A 61 5.63 -21.05 10.99
CA GLN A 61 7.09 -20.91 11.05
C GLN A 61 7.65 -20.30 9.75
N ARG A 62 7.17 -20.76 8.59
CA ARG A 62 7.59 -20.22 7.29
C ARG A 62 7.20 -18.76 7.15
N PHE A 63 6.00 -18.38 7.59
CA PHE A 63 5.56 -16.99 7.62
C PHE A 63 6.42 -16.13 8.55
N HIS A 64 6.73 -16.63 9.75
CA HIS A 64 7.62 -15.94 10.69
C HIS A 64 9.02 -15.71 10.08
N ASN A 65 9.61 -16.75 9.48
CA ASN A 65 10.92 -16.64 8.82
C ASN A 65 10.90 -15.62 7.68
N TRP A 66 9.89 -15.68 6.82
CA TRP A 66 9.68 -14.72 5.74
C TRP A 66 9.53 -13.30 6.27
N GLN A 67 8.73 -13.11 7.34
CA GLN A 67 8.52 -11.81 7.97
C GLN A 67 9.83 -11.24 8.52
N MET A 68 10.60 -12.03 9.26
CA MET A 68 11.88 -11.60 9.82
C MET A 68 12.89 -11.21 8.73
N GLU A 69 13.01 -12.02 7.67
CA GLU A 69 13.88 -11.71 6.53
C GLU A 69 13.44 -10.41 5.82
N THR A 70 12.13 -10.26 5.59
CA THR A 70 11.52 -9.09 4.96
C THR A 70 11.80 -7.81 5.74
N ILE A 71 11.62 -7.85 7.07
CA ILE A 71 11.89 -6.73 7.97
C ILE A 71 13.38 -6.36 7.93
N GLN A 72 14.27 -7.36 8.03
CA GLN A 72 15.71 -7.12 7.99
C GLN A 72 16.17 -6.48 6.68
N ILE A 73 15.68 -6.97 5.54
CA ILE A 73 16.01 -6.41 4.23
C ILE A 73 15.47 -4.98 4.09
N THR A 74 14.24 -4.74 4.54
CA THR A 74 13.61 -3.40 4.51
C THR A 74 14.40 -2.40 5.35
N HIS A 75 14.86 -2.79 6.54
CA HIS A 75 15.72 -1.95 7.36
C HIS A 75 17.05 -1.64 6.66
N LYS A 76 17.74 -2.65 6.11
CA LYS A 76 19.00 -2.44 5.39
C LYS A 76 18.82 -1.48 4.21
N TRP A 77 17.72 -1.63 3.46
CA TRP A 77 17.41 -0.74 2.33
C TRP A 77 17.19 0.69 2.82
N LEU A 78 16.41 0.87 3.90
CA LEU A 78 16.13 2.19 4.48
C LEU A 78 17.42 2.88 4.94
N PHE A 79 18.31 2.17 5.64
CA PHE A 79 19.60 2.73 6.07
C PHE A 79 20.47 3.14 4.88
N ALA A 80 20.58 2.29 3.86
CA ALA A 80 21.34 2.59 2.65
C ALA A 80 20.76 3.79 1.88
N PHE A 81 19.43 3.93 1.87
CA PHE A 81 18.73 5.03 1.22
C PHE A 81 18.88 6.34 1.98
N GLN A 82 18.81 6.30 3.32
CA GLN A 82 19.11 7.46 4.16
C GLN A 82 20.55 7.94 3.98
N ALA A 83 21.53 7.01 3.94
CA ALA A 83 22.92 7.34 3.67
C ALA A 83 23.10 8.00 2.29
N PHE A 84 22.38 7.51 1.27
CA PHE A 84 22.36 8.11 -0.07
C PHE A 84 21.80 9.53 -0.05
N ILE A 85 20.65 9.76 0.59
CA ILE A 85 20.05 11.10 0.71
C ILE A 85 21.01 12.05 1.43
N LEU A 86 21.58 11.64 2.56
CA LEU A 86 22.51 12.48 3.33
C LEU A 86 23.75 12.86 2.50
N LYS A 87 24.26 11.94 1.68
CA LYS A 87 25.46 12.19 0.88
C LYS A 87 25.22 13.05 -0.35
N TYR A 88 24.05 12.92 -0.99
CA TYR A 88 23.80 13.49 -2.31
C TYR A 88 22.67 14.55 -2.35
N SER A 89 22.02 14.85 -1.23
CA SER A 89 20.86 15.77 -1.18
C SER A 89 21.12 17.14 -1.82
N ASP A 90 22.31 17.72 -1.61
CA ASP A 90 22.68 19.02 -2.21
C ASP A 90 22.78 18.99 -3.75
N THR A 91 22.88 17.80 -4.35
CA THR A 91 23.00 17.61 -5.79
C THR A 91 21.67 17.30 -6.48
N PHE A 92 20.59 17.11 -5.71
CA PHE A 92 19.30 16.69 -6.24
C PHE A 92 18.57 17.82 -6.97
N SER A 93 18.17 17.52 -8.21
CA SER A 93 17.17 18.31 -8.93
C SER A 93 15.78 18.20 -8.27
N GLU A 94 14.83 19.02 -8.69
CA GLU A 94 13.44 18.91 -8.24
C GLU A 94 12.82 17.54 -8.58
N VAL A 95 13.18 16.97 -9.73
CA VAL A 95 12.75 15.62 -10.13
C VAL A 95 13.35 14.55 -9.21
N ASP A 96 14.61 14.72 -8.81
CA ASP A 96 15.26 13.81 -7.86
C ASP A 96 14.59 13.87 -6.48
N LYS A 97 14.24 15.07 -6.00
CA LYS A 97 13.51 15.24 -4.73
C LYS A 97 12.14 14.54 -4.76
N ILE A 98 11.40 14.68 -5.85
CA ILE A 98 10.16 13.92 -6.06
C ILE A 98 10.43 12.41 -6.01
N GLY A 99 11.44 11.95 -6.74
CA GLY A 99 11.85 10.54 -6.75
C GLY A 99 12.20 10.02 -5.36
N VAL A 100 12.89 10.81 -4.55
CA VAL A 100 13.19 10.50 -3.15
C VAL A 100 11.91 10.35 -2.33
N ALA A 101 11.01 11.33 -2.39
CA ALA A 101 9.76 11.30 -1.63
C ALA A 101 8.86 10.11 -2.02
N ILE A 102 8.78 9.78 -3.31
CA ILE A 102 8.07 8.58 -3.81
C ILE A 102 8.71 7.32 -3.23
N LEU A 103 10.04 7.19 -3.26
CA LEU A 103 10.72 6.01 -2.73
C LEU A 103 10.60 5.88 -1.21
N GLN A 104 10.57 6.98 -0.46
CA GLN A 104 10.28 6.96 0.98
C GLN A 104 8.83 6.51 1.25
N LEU A 105 7.86 7.08 0.53
CA LEU A 105 6.44 6.73 0.63
C LEU A 105 6.24 5.24 0.37
N GLN A 106 6.86 4.77 -0.70
CA GLN A 106 6.93 3.38 -1.08
C GLN A 106 7.51 2.54 0.05
N SER A 107 8.73 2.83 0.50
CA SER A 107 9.40 2.10 1.58
C SER A 107 8.53 1.96 2.83
N HIS A 108 7.83 3.02 3.24
CA HIS A 108 6.88 2.98 4.35
C HIS A 108 5.68 2.04 4.09
N SER A 109 5.11 2.06 2.89
CA SER A 109 4.05 1.12 2.48
C SER A 109 4.51 -0.35 2.64
N GLY A 110 5.71 -0.68 2.14
CA GLY A 110 6.31 -2.00 2.27
C GLY A 110 6.59 -2.39 3.73
N TYR A 111 7.11 -1.44 4.53
CA TYR A 111 7.39 -1.63 5.95
C TYR A 111 6.14 -2.06 6.72
N VAL A 112 5.02 -1.34 6.57
CA VAL A 112 3.78 -1.68 7.28
C VAL A 112 3.28 -3.07 6.86
N ASN A 113 3.29 -3.37 5.56
CA ASN A 113 2.86 -4.68 5.04
C ASN A 113 3.71 -5.85 5.57
N ALA A 114 5.00 -5.63 5.79
CA ALA A 114 5.91 -6.62 6.36
C ALA A 114 5.65 -6.87 7.86
N HIS A 115 5.27 -5.84 8.61
CA HIS A 115 5.14 -5.93 10.07
C HIS A 115 3.76 -6.41 10.54
N VAL A 116 2.72 -6.32 9.71
CA VAL A 116 1.41 -6.86 10.07
C VAL A 116 1.45 -8.40 10.12
N SER A 117 1.17 -8.93 11.32
CA SER A 117 1.05 -10.37 11.53
C SER A 117 -0.11 -10.94 10.69
N ARG A 118 0.13 -12.08 10.04
CA ARG A 118 -0.91 -12.82 9.32
C ARG A 118 -1.30 -14.12 10.01
N GLY A 119 -0.81 -14.34 11.23
CA GLY A 119 -1.14 -15.51 12.06
C GLY A 119 -2.56 -15.50 12.63
N ILE A 120 -3.26 -14.36 12.56
CA ILE A 120 -4.68 -14.24 12.89
C ILE A 120 -5.40 -13.84 11.61
N LYS A 121 -6.36 -14.66 11.17
CA LYS A 121 -7.09 -14.43 9.93
C LYS A 121 -7.75 -13.05 9.97
N ASP A 122 -7.19 -12.15 9.18
CA ASP A 122 -7.81 -10.88 8.79
C ASP A 122 -8.16 -9.94 9.97
N ASN A 123 -7.36 -9.85 11.03
CA ASN A 123 -7.60 -8.82 12.06
C ASN A 123 -7.22 -7.41 11.53
N GLN A 124 -8.20 -6.52 11.31
CA GLN A 124 -7.95 -5.20 10.70
C GLN A 124 -7.49 -4.16 11.72
N MET A 125 -7.44 -4.53 13.01
CA MET A 125 -6.90 -3.70 14.08
C MET A 125 -5.37 -3.75 14.13
N LEU A 126 -4.76 -4.75 13.48
CA LEU A 126 -3.31 -4.91 13.47
C LEU A 126 -2.58 -3.75 12.77
N TRP A 127 -3.29 -2.90 12.03
CA TRP A 127 -2.75 -1.72 11.38
C TRP A 127 -2.64 -0.49 12.30
N ASP A 128 -3.38 -0.45 13.41
CA ASP A 128 -3.47 0.75 14.26
C ASP A 128 -2.13 1.25 14.82
N PRO A 129 -1.17 0.37 15.22
CA PRO A 129 0.13 0.83 15.70
C PRO A 129 0.93 1.65 14.68
N PHE A 130 0.56 1.61 13.39
CA PHE A 130 1.26 2.29 12.31
C PHE A 130 0.67 3.67 11.96
N LEU A 131 -0.18 4.26 12.81
CA LEU A 131 -0.77 5.58 12.57
C LEU A 131 0.28 6.63 12.17
N SER A 132 1.39 6.73 12.90
CA SER A 132 2.47 7.69 12.61
C SER A 132 3.13 7.46 11.25
N ILE A 133 3.23 6.20 10.81
CA ILE A 133 3.72 5.86 9.48
C ILE A 133 2.70 6.27 8.42
N PHE A 134 1.40 6.06 8.63
CA PHE A 134 0.37 6.52 7.71
C PHE A 134 0.32 8.04 7.58
N GLU A 135 0.48 8.77 8.69
CA GLU A 135 0.62 10.24 8.67
C GLU A 135 1.82 10.65 7.82
N LYS A 136 2.98 10.02 8.02
CA LYS A 136 4.19 10.26 7.22
C LYS A 136 3.97 9.96 5.74
N MET A 137 3.26 8.87 5.41
CA MET A 137 2.90 8.53 4.04
C MET A 137 2.02 9.61 3.41
N THR A 138 1.00 10.13 4.12
CA THR A 138 0.17 11.23 3.57
C THR A 138 0.95 12.53 3.40
N MET A 139 1.89 12.84 4.29
CA MET A 139 2.78 13.99 4.14
C MET A 139 3.66 13.87 2.89
N LEU A 140 4.30 12.72 2.68
CA LEU A 140 5.13 12.47 1.50
C LEU A 140 4.30 12.50 0.20
N GLY A 141 3.09 11.92 0.23
CA GLY A 141 2.17 12.00 -0.91
C GLY A 141 1.77 13.44 -1.24
N GLU A 142 1.53 14.27 -0.21
CA GLU A 142 1.25 15.70 -0.38
C GLU A 142 2.44 16.47 -0.95
N GLU A 143 3.66 16.19 -0.50
CA GLU A 143 4.89 16.80 -1.03
C GLU A 143 5.05 16.51 -2.52
N VAL A 144 4.86 15.25 -2.92
CA VAL A 144 4.94 14.83 -4.33
C VAL A 144 3.85 15.50 -5.17
N ILE A 145 2.59 15.42 -4.74
CA ILE A 145 1.43 15.91 -5.51
C ILE A 145 1.42 17.43 -5.60
N SER A 146 1.95 18.13 -4.59
CA SER A 146 2.03 19.60 -4.59
C SER A 146 3.19 20.12 -5.42
N ASN A 147 4.15 19.28 -5.83
CA ASN A 147 5.28 19.70 -6.64
C ASN A 147 4.84 19.88 -8.11
N PRO A 148 4.99 21.08 -8.71
CA PRO A 148 4.58 21.32 -10.10
C PRO A 148 5.26 20.38 -11.11
N ALA A 149 6.51 19.97 -10.85
CA ALA A 149 7.24 19.06 -11.73
C ALA A 149 6.67 17.63 -11.75
N PHE A 150 5.82 17.27 -10.77
CA PHE A 150 5.06 16.02 -10.80
C PHE A 150 3.81 16.12 -11.69
N THR A 151 3.09 17.24 -11.60
CA THR A 151 1.79 17.44 -12.27
C THR A 151 1.85 17.51 -13.80
N THR A 152 3.04 17.66 -14.40
CA THR A 152 3.21 17.71 -15.86
C THR A 152 3.13 16.34 -16.54
N THR A 153 3.11 15.23 -15.78
CA THR A 153 3.12 13.88 -16.33
C THR A 153 1.80 13.16 -16.05
N VAL A 154 1.02 12.90 -17.11
CA VAL A 154 -0.32 12.28 -17.00
C VAL A 154 -0.23 10.75 -16.83
N PHE A 155 0.86 10.12 -17.28
CA PHE A 155 1.05 8.67 -17.25
C PHE A 155 2.43 8.28 -16.73
N GLN A 156 2.47 7.41 -15.72
CA GLN A 156 3.69 6.82 -15.16
C GLN A 156 3.60 5.30 -15.21
N ILE A 157 4.65 4.66 -15.76
CA ILE A 157 4.72 3.19 -15.87
C ILE A 157 5.07 2.56 -14.51
N ASP A 158 5.88 3.26 -13.71
CA ASP A 158 6.32 2.79 -12.40
C ASP A 158 5.25 3.04 -11.33
N MET A 159 5.26 2.24 -10.26
CA MET A 159 4.49 2.55 -9.05
C MET A 159 4.86 3.95 -8.56
N GLY A 160 3.86 4.78 -8.23
CA GLY A 160 4.02 6.15 -7.75
C GLY A 160 3.38 6.32 -6.38
N VAL A 161 2.43 7.24 -6.28
CA VAL A 161 1.75 7.66 -5.06
C VAL A 161 0.36 7.03 -4.87
N ILE A 162 -0.31 6.58 -5.94
CA ILE A 162 -1.71 6.12 -5.86
C ILE A 162 -1.86 4.89 -4.96
N GLY A 163 -1.07 3.85 -5.21
CA GLY A 163 -1.13 2.60 -4.43
C GLY A 163 -0.87 2.81 -2.93
N PRO A 164 0.23 3.49 -2.53
CA PRO A 164 0.50 3.81 -1.13
C PRO A 164 -0.59 4.66 -0.47
N LEU A 165 -1.16 5.65 -1.15
CA LEU A 165 -2.27 6.45 -0.60
C LEU A 165 -3.54 5.62 -0.43
N TYR A 166 -3.85 4.73 -1.39
CA TYR A 166 -4.96 3.80 -1.24
C TYR A 166 -4.74 2.83 -0.07
N GLN A 167 -3.52 2.35 0.16
CA GLN A 167 -3.19 1.56 1.34
C GLN A 167 -3.47 2.32 2.64
N VAL A 168 -3.15 3.62 2.72
CA VAL A 168 -3.51 4.44 3.88
C VAL A 168 -5.02 4.39 4.14
N VAL A 169 -5.83 4.58 3.09
CA VAL A 169 -7.29 4.55 3.22
C VAL A 169 -7.79 3.18 3.66
N GLY A 170 -7.26 2.11 3.07
CA GLY A 170 -7.67 0.74 3.35
C GLY A 170 -7.21 0.23 4.72
N ALA A 171 -6.04 0.63 5.20
CA ALA A 171 -5.42 0.07 6.42
C ALA A 171 -5.61 0.95 7.67
N CYS A 172 -5.50 2.28 7.53
CA CYS A 172 -5.68 3.19 8.66
C CYS A 172 -7.17 3.28 9.03
N ARG A 173 -7.47 3.41 10.33
CA ARG A 173 -8.83 3.71 10.83
C ARG A 173 -9.04 5.18 11.20
N HIS A 174 -7.96 5.95 11.33
CA HIS A 174 -8.05 7.32 11.81
C HIS A 174 -8.73 8.22 10.75
N PRO A 175 -9.88 8.84 11.05
CA PRO A 175 -10.72 9.49 10.04
C PRO A 175 -10.02 10.63 9.29
N ILE A 176 -9.20 11.42 9.99
CA ILE A 176 -8.44 12.55 9.42
C ILE A 176 -7.42 12.06 8.38
N VAL A 177 -6.62 11.04 8.71
CA VAL A 177 -5.54 10.55 7.85
C VAL A 177 -6.10 9.92 6.58
N ARG A 178 -7.18 9.14 6.71
CA ARG A 178 -7.88 8.52 5.56
C ARG A 178 -8.47 9.55 4.61
N ARG A 179 -9.19 10.55 5.15
CA ARG A 179 -9.78 11.63 4.35
C ARG A 179 -8.70 12.47 3.66
N LYS A 180 -7.56 12.72 4.33
CA LYS A 180 -6.40 13.38 3.72
C LYS A 180 -5.87 12.57 2.52
N ALA A 181 -5.70 11.26 2.66
CA ALA A 181 -5.25 10.41 1.56
C ALA A 181 -6.23 10.41 0.36
N ILE A 182 -7.54 10.40 0.63
CA ILE A 182 -8.57 10.53 -0.43
C ILE A 182 -8.45 11.89 -1.14
N ALA A 183 -8.39 12.98 -0.39
CA ALA A 183 -8.28 14.33 -0.95
C ALA A 183 -7.01 14.49 -1.81
N LEU A 184 -5.92 13.82 -1.45
CA LEU A 184 -4.70 13.79 -2.27
C LEU A 184 -4.91 13.10 -3.61
N LEU A 185 -5.59 11.94 -3.64
CA LEU A 185 -5.92 11.25 -4.88
C LEU A 185 -6.83 12.11 -5.78
N GLU A 186 -7.80 12.81 -5.18
CA GLU A 186 -8.75 13.69 -5.89
C GLU A 186 -8.08 14.92 -6.53
N ARG A 187 -6.90 15.33 -6.04
CA ARG A 187 -6.13 16.44 -6.62
C ARG A 187 -5.44 16.11 -7.94
N VAL A 188 -5.29 14.83 -8.27
CA VAL A 188 -4.58 14.35 -9.46
C VAL A 188 -5.43 13.39 -10.29
N PRO A 189 -6.68 13.74 -10.65
CA PRO A 189 -7.65 12.79 -11.20
C PRO A 189 -7.22 12.16 -12.54
N SER A 190 -6.36 12.83 -13.30
CA SER A 190 -5.83 12.35 -14.57
C SER A 190 -4.62 11.42 -14.42
N LEU A 191 -4.05 11.26 -13.22
CA LEU A 191 -2.86 10.45 -13.00
C LEU A 191 -3.17 8.96 -13.16
N GLN A 192 -2.34 8.30 -13.96
CA GLN A 192 -2.39 6.86 -14.21
C GLN A 192 -1.03 6.22 -13.86
N GLU A 193 -1.04 5.24 -12.95
CA GLU A 193 0.12 4.45 -12.50
C GLU A 193 -0.09 2.95 -12.82
N GLY A 194 0.36 2.50 -13.98
CA GLY A 194 0.07 1.14 -14.45
C GLY A 194 -1.44 0.90 -14.54
N ILE A 195 -1.98 -0.02 -13.72
CA ILE A 195 -3.43 -0.30 -13.64
C ILE A 195 -4.21 0.68 -12.75
N TRP A 196 -3.51 1.50 -11.95
CA TRP A 196 -4.12 2.41 -11.01
C TRP A 196 -4.48 3.72 -11.70
N ASN A 197 -5.72 4.15 -11.51
CA ASN A 197 -6.18 5.47 -11.94
C ASN A 197 -6.59 6.27 -10.71
N ALA A 198 -6.09 7.49 -10.55
CA ALA A 198 -6.30 8.27 -9.33
C ALA A 198 -7.79 8.60 -9.08
N ASP A 199 -8.54 9.03 -10.10
CA ASP A 199 -9.98 9.33 -9.98
C ASP A 199 -10.77 8.08 -9.56
N LEU A 200 -10.60 6.97 -10.27
CA LEU A 200 -11.29 5.72 -9.93
C LEU A 200 -10.91 5.21 -8.54
N THR A 201 -9.63 5.34 -8.17
CA THR A 201 -9.14 4.93 -6.86
C THR A 201 -9.72 5.80 -5.75
N ALA A 202 -9.82 7.12 -5.96
CA ALA A 202 -10.47 8.03 -5.01
C ALA A 202 -11.95 7.67 -4.78
N ARG A 203 -12.69 7.32 -5.84
CA ARG A 203 -14.09 6.88 -5.75
C ARG A 203 -14.23 5.63 -4.89
N VAL A 204 -13.41 4.60 -5.15
CA VAL A 204 -13.40 3.37 -4.36
C VAL A 204 -13.01 3.66 -2.92
N ALA A 205 -11.95 4.45 -2.72
CA ALA A 205 -11.45 4.83 -1.41
C ALA A 205 -12.53 5.54 -0.56
N ARG A 206 -13.29 6.45 -1.16
CA ARG A 206 -14.43 7.10 -0.50
C ARG A 206 -15.49 6.09 -0.10
N LYS A 207 -15.87 5.19 -1.02
CA LYS A 207 -16.86 4.16 -0.73
C LYS A 207 -16.43 3.21 0.39
N VAL A 208 -15.15 2.86 0.44
CA VAL A 208 -14.57 2.06 1.54
C VAL A 208 -14.78 2.76 2.88
N VAL A 209 -14.47 4.06 2.97
CA VAL A 209 -14.69 4.83 4.21
C VAL A 209 -16.18 4.91 4.54
N GLU A 210 -17.04 5.20 3.57
CA GLU A 210 -18.50 5.27 3.77
C GLU A 210 -19.08 3.96 4.32
N LEU A 211 -18.65 2.81 3.78
CA LEU A 211 -19.11 1.49 4.21
C LEU A 211 -18.69 1.18 5.65
N GLU A 212 -17.46 1.53 6.02
CA GLU A 212 -16.94 1.28 7.36
C GLU A 212 -17.53 2.22 8.41
N GLU A 213 -17.82 3.46 8.04
CA GLU A 213 -18.40 4.46 8.94
C GLU A 213 -19.94 4.43 8.98
N HIS A 214 -20.57 3.58 8.14
CA HIS A 214 -22.02 3.50 8.03
C HIS A 214 -22.69 3.20 9.38
N GLY A 215 -23.62 4.09 9.78
CA GLY A 215 -24.37 3.97 11.04
C GLY A 215 -23.64 4.50 12.28
N ILE A 216 -22.41 5.00 12.14
CA ILE A 216 -21.64 5.61 13.23
C ILE A 216 -21.80 7.14 13.16
N LYS A 217 -22.43 7.74 14.16
CA LYS A 217 -22.81 9.17 14.11
C LYS A 217 -21.63 10.14 14.14
N ASN A 218 -20.56 9.82 14.88
CA ASN A 218 -19.43 10.71 15.09
C ASN A 218 -18.12 9.91 15.10
N VAL A 219 -17.47 9.79 13.95
CA VAL A 219 -16.14 9.15 13.86
C VAL A 219 -15.07 10.22 14.07
N ARG A 220 -14.38 10.16 15.21
CA ARG A 220 -13.34 11.12 15.64
C ARG A 220 -11.96 10.48 15.71
N GLU A 221 -11.91 9.21 16.08
CA GLU A 221 -10.66 8.46 16.22
C GLU A 221 -10.79 7.02 15.71
N ALA A 222 -9.68 6.29 15.68
CA ALA A 222 -9.66 4.90 15.21
C ALA A 222 -10.58 3.98 16.03
N ALA A 223 -10.71 4.25 17.33
CA ALA A 223 -11.53 3.45 18.25
C ALA A 223 -13.03 3.48 17.93
N ASP A 224 -13.51 4.52 17.25
CA ASP A 224 -14.92 4.66 16.86
C ASP A 224 -15.34 3.68 15.75
N ILE A 225 -14.38 3.11 15.01
CA ILE A 225 -14.64 2.16 13.92
C ILE A 225 -14.30 0.74 14.39
N PRO A 226 -15.26 -0.02 14.97
CA PRO A 226 -14.98 -1.35 15.51
C PRO A 226 -14.58 -2.36 14.41
N ASP A 227 -13.92 -3.45 14.79
CA ASP A 227 -13.45 -4.46 13.81
C ASP A 227 -14.58 -5.04 12.95
N TRP A 228 -15.80 -5.18 13.48
CA TRP A 228 -16.93 -5.67 12.69
C TRP A 228 -17.35 -4.71 11.58
N ALA A 229 -17.05 -3.42 11.74
CA ALA A 229 -17.34 -2.42 10.73
C ALA A 229 -16.26 -2.39 9.64
N ARG A 230 -15.05 -2.86 9.92
CA ARG A 230 -13.93 -2.85 8.97
C ARG A 230 -14.14 -3.82 7.81
N ILE A 231 -13.69 -3.41 6.64
CA ILE A 231 -13.70 -4.24 5.43
C ILE A 231 -12.29 -4.53 4.95
N SER A 232 -12.13 -5.67 4.27
CA SER A 232 -10.86 -6.14 3.73
C SER A 232 -11.06 -6.70 2.33
N ASP A 233 -9.97 -7.04 1.65
CA ASP A 233 -9.98 -7.68 0.32
C ASP A 233 -10.86 -6.98 -0.73
N VAL A 234 -10.92 -5.65 -0.69
CA VAL A 234 -11.70 -4.85 -1.64
C VAL A 234 -11.21 -5.09 -3.07
N GLU A 235 -12.15 -5.43 -3.94
CA GLU A 235 -12.00 -5.76 -5.36
C GLU A 235 -13.07 -5.00 -6.17
N PRO A 236 -12.69 -3.86 -6.77
CA PRO A 236 -13.58 -3.09 -7.62
C PRO A 236 -13.63 -3.62 -9.06
N GLU A 237 -14.84 -3.67 -9.60
CA GLU A 237 -15.13 -3.85 -11.02
C GLU A 237 -15.85 -2.60 -11.53
N PHE A 238 -15.34 -2.02 -12.62
CA PHE A 238 -15.83 -0.76 -13.16
C PHE A 238 -16.54 -0.97 -14.50
N GLU A 239 -17.82 -0.61 -14.55
CA GLU A 239 -18.61 -0.50 -15.77
C GLU A 239 -18.62 0.97 -16.22
N ARG A 240 -17.64 1.35 -17.05
CA ARG A 240 -17.42 2.76 -17.43
C ARG A 240 -18.61 3.38 -18.17
N GLU A 241 -19.20 2.66 -19.12
CA GLU A 241 -20.33 3.14 -19.92
C GLU A 241 -21.57 3.41 -19.06
N ALA A 242 -21.84 2.52 -18.10
CA ALA A 242 -22.97 2.65 -17.19
C ALA A 242 -22.64 3.52 -15.95
N ARG A 243 -21.39 3.97 -15.81
CA ARG A 243 -20.86 4.67 -14.63
C ARG A 243 -21.18 3.95 -13.31
N ARG A 244 -20.96 2.64 -13.29
CA ARG A 244 -21.25 1.77 -12.13
C ARG A 244 -19.99 1.07 -11.64
N ALA A 245 -19.85 0.95 -10.32
CA ALA A 245 -18.83 0.14 -9.67
C ALA A 245 -19.50 -0.94 -8.87
N THR A 246 -19.00 -2.15 -9.01
CA THR A 246 -19.31 -3.25 -8.11
C THR A 246 -18.09 -3.49 -7.23
N LEU A 247 -18.26 -3.45 -5.91
CA LEU A 247 -17.21 -3.81 -4.96
C LEU A 247 -17.51 -5.16 -4.37
N THR A 248 -16.56 -6.07 -4.50
CA THR A 248 -16.50 -7.28 -3.70
C THR A 248 -15.51 -7.05 -2.54
N TYR A 249 -15.93 -7.34 -1.31
CA TYR A 249 -15.08 -7.16 -0.12
C TYR A 249 -15.47 -8.14 0.99
N LYS A 250 -14.63 -8.22 2.02
CA LYS A 250 -14.84 -9.09 3.18
C LYS A 250 -15.16 -8.28 4.44
N ARG A 251 -16.12 -8.73 5.25
CA ARG A 251 -16.56 -8.08 6.52
C ARG A 251 -17.02 -9.12 7.55
N ASN A 252 -16.91 -8.84 8.85
CA ASN A 252 -17.50 -9.71 9.89
C ASN A 252 -19.03 -9.53 9.96
N TYR A 253 -19.74 -10.59 10.35
CA TYR A 253 -21.19 -10.53 10.58
C TYR A 253 -21.50 -10.04 12.01
N ARG A 254 -21.64 -8.73 12.19
CA ARG A 254 -21.93 -8.06 13.50
C ARG A 254 -21.00 -8.52 14.65
N ALA A 255 -21.18 -7.93 15.83
CA ALA A 255 -20.23 -7.98 16.95
C ALA A 255 -20.03 -9.35 17.63
N GLU A 256 -20.81 -10.38 17.27
CA GLU A 256 -20.85 -11.67 17.98
C GLU A 256 -20.43 -12.80 17.04
N GLY A 257 -19.15 -13.15 17.04
CA GLY A 257 -18.63 -14.29 16.30
C GLY A 257 -17.10 -14.39 16.33
N LEU A 258 -16.59 -15.58 16.01
CA LEU A 258 -15.19 -15.77 15.61
C LEU A 258 -14.84 -14.78 14.46
N LEU A 259 -13.56 -14.39 14.28
CA LEU A 259 -13.06 -13.53 13.20
C LEU A 259 -13.22 -14.18 11.80
N VAL A 260 -14.46 -14.49 11.42
CA VAL A 260 -14.86 -15.10 10.17
C VAL A 260 -15.47 -14.01 9.33
N ARG A 261 -14.69 -13.51 8.38
CA ARG A 261 -15.17 -12.53 7.40
C ARG A 261 -15.86 -13.21 6.23
N ASN A 262 -17.06 -12.75 5.94
CA ASN A 262 -17.87 -13.18 4.80
C ASN A 262 -17.65 -12.23 3.62
N THR A 263 -17.82 -12.75 2.40
CA THR A 263 -17.77 -11.94 1.18
C THR A 263 -19.11 -11.23 0.97
N PHE A 264 -19.03 -9.95 0.67
CA PHE A 264 -20.15 -9.08 0.31
C PHE A 264 -19.89 -8.47 -1.06
N THR A 265 -20.96 -8.22 -1.81
CA THR A 265 -20.91 -7.55 -3.11
C THR A 265 -21.95 -6.43 -3.11
N GLU A 266 -21.51 -5.21 -3.39
CA GLU A 266 -22.40 -4.04 -3.49
C GLU A 266 -22.09 -3.25 -4.76
N THR A 267 -23.13 -2.87 -5.50
CA THR A 267 -23.02 -2.03 -6.70
C THR A 267 -23.47 -0.61 -6.38
N PHE A 268 -22.73 0.38 -6.86
CA PHE A 268 -23.10 1.78 -6.74
C PHE A 268 -22.86 2.53 -8.06
N GLU A 269 -23.66 3.57 -8.27
CA GLU A 269 -23.55 4.50 -9.41
C GLU A 269 -22.67 5.70 -9.05
N TRP A 270 -22.00 6.30 -10.05
CA TRP A 270 -21.18 7.51 -9.87
C TRP A 270 -21.31 8.52 -11.01
#